data_AF-A0A6V7LCR9-F1
#
_entry.id   AF-A0A6V7LCR9-F1
#
_cell.length_a   1.000
_cell.length_b   1.000
_cell.length_c   1.000
_cell.angle_alpha   90.00
_cell.angle_beta   90.00
_cell.angle_gamma   90.00
#
_symmetry.space_group_name_H-M   'P 1'
#
loop_
_entity.id
_entity.type
_entity.pdbx_description
1 polymer ?
#
loop_
_entity_poly.entity_id
_entity_poly.type
_entity_poly.pdbx_seq_one_letter_code
_entity_poly.pdbx_strand_id
1 'polypeptide(L)'
;PGRPPKSKHSCTWCNETKQPLKYVLPTQHGKKEFCSETCLSEFRKAYVRGACVQCDNVIRGAPVKLEQKDGPTKDFCSSFCLNKHQKKEIQTESKK
;
A
#
# COMPACT_ATOMS: atom_id res chain seq x y z
N PRO A 1 33.45 1.70 -10.63
CA PRO A 1 32.86 0.54 -9.90
C PRO A 1 31.57 0.96 -9.19
N GLY A 2 30.43 0.82 -9.87
CA GLY A 2 29.12 1.25 -9.40
C GLY A 2 28.56 0.35 -8.29
N ARG A 3 28.04 0.94 -7.22
CA ARG A 3 27.28 0.22 -6.18
C ARG A 3 26.07 -0.46 -6.83
N PRO A 4 25.88 -1.78 -6.73
CA PRO A 4 24.61 -2.39 -7.10
C PRO A 4 23.52 -1.83 -6.17
N PRO A 5 22.43 -1.27 -6.69
CA PRO A 5 21.31 -0.89 -5.85
C PRO A 5 20.75 -2.15 -5.20
N LYS A 6 20.66 -2.14 -3.86
CA LYS A 6 19.98 -3.16 -3.05
C LYS A 6 18.48 -3.07 -3.30
N SER A 7 18.04 -3.41 -4.51
CA SER A 7 16.64 -3.54 -4.87
C SER A 7 16.09 -4.75 -4.12
N LYS A 8 15.35 -4.49 -3.04
CA LYS A 8 14.64 -5.53 -2.30
C LYS A 8 13.52 -6.07 -3.20
N HIS A 9 13.86 -7.03 -4.06
CA HIS A 9 12.93 -7.74 -4.92
C HIS A 9 12.13 -8.76 -4.10
N SER A 10 11.27 -8.26 -3.21
CA SER A 10 10.29 -9.05 -2.47
C SER A 10 8.90 -8.84 -3.05
N CYS A 11 8.19 -9.92 -3.34
CA CYS A 11 6.83 -9.88 -3.84
C CYS A 11 5.91 -9.17 -2.85
N THR A 12 5.11 -8.22 -3.31
CA THR A 12 4.24 -7.45 -2.40
C THR A 12 3.12 -8.31 -1.77
N TRP A 13 2.70 -9.39 -2.43
CA TRP A 13 1.59 -10.24 -1.96
C TRP A 13 2.02 -11.32 -0.98
N CYS A 14 3.02 -12.11 -1.34
CA CYS A 14 3.52 -13.22 -0.52
C CYS A 14 4.76 -12.85 0.31
N ASN A 15 5.28 -11.64 0.15
CA ASN A 15 6.48 -11.14 0.82
C ASN A 15 7.75 -11.99 0.57
N GLU A 16 7.71 -12.83 -0.46
CA GLU A 16 8.77 -13.75 -0.81
C GLU A 16 9.82 -13.06 -1.67
N THR A 17 11.09 -13.25 -1.33
CA THR A 17 12.22 -12.73 -2.12
C THR A 17 12.37 -13.60 -3.36
N LYS A 18 11.83 -13.14 -4.48
CA LYS A 18 11.93 -13.82 -5.78
C LYS A 18 12.46 -12.86 -6.82
N GLN A 19 13.43 -13.29 -7.61
CA GLN A 19 13.93 -12.56 -8.76
C GLN A 19 13.76 -13.40 -10.04
N PRO A 20 13.30 -12.81 -11.16
CA PRO A 20 12.83 -11.42 -11.33
C PRO A 20 11.34 -11.22 -10.98
N LEU A 21 11.00 -10.12 -10.29
CA LEU A 21 9.60 -9.66 -10.12
C LEU A 21 9.10 -8.98 -11.41
N LYS A 22 8.89 -9.77 -12.46
CA LYS A 22 8.48 -9.22 -13.77
C LYS A 22 7.05 -8.68 -13.81
N TYR A 23 6.24 -8.95 -12.79
CA TYR A 23 4.85 -8.52 -12.72
C TYR A 23 4.75 -7.25 -11.89
N VAL A 24 4.44 -6.12 -12.53
CA VAL A 24 4.36 -4.81 -11.87
C VAL A 24 2.96 -4.23 -12.06
N LEU A 25 2.34 -3.79 -10.97
CA LEU A 25 1.08 -3.08 -10.97
C LEU A 25 1.33 -1.59 -10.67
N PRO A 26 0.99 -0.69 -11.60
CA PRO A 26 0.90 0.73 -11.28
C PRO A 26 -0.30 0.97 -10.35
N THR A 27 -0.08 1.71 -9.28
CA THR A 27 -1.05 2.11 -8.25
C THR A 27 -1.00 3.63 -8.08
N GLN A 28 -2.02 4.22 -7.44
CA GLN A 28 -2.09 5.67 -7.30
C GLN A 28 -0.92 6.24 -6.47
N HIS A 29 -0.37 5.47 -5.52
CA HIS A 29 0.76 5.89 -4.69
C HIS A 29 2.12 5.29 -5.13
N GLY A 30 2.21 4.72 -6.33
CA GLY A 30 3.47 4.19 -6.87
C GLY A 30 3.31 2.90 -7.64
N LYS A 31 4.25 1.97 -7.52
CA LYS A 31 4.20 0.67 -8.20
C LYS A 31 4.40 -0.47 -7.22
N LYS A 32 3.70 -1.58 -7.47
CA LYS A 32 3.77 -2.81 -6.69
C LYS A 32 4.36 -3.91 -7.56
N GLU A 33 5.36 -4.62 -7.05
CA GLU A 33 6.04 -5.69 -7.77
C GLU A 33 5.62 -7.06 -7.21
N PHE A 34 5.47 -8.05 -8.10
CA PHE A 34 4.99 -9.39 -7.79
C PHE A 34 5.83 -10.47 -8.47
N CYS A 35 5.94 -11.62 -7.81
CA CYS A 35 6.73 -12.75 -8.31
C CYS A 35 5.99 -13.59 -9.34
N SER A 36 4.66 -13.48 -9.40
CA SER A 36 3.79 -14.25 -10.28
C SER A 36 2.53 -13.48 -10.63
N GLU A 37 1.91 -13.86 -11.75
CA GLU A 37 0.61 -13.34 -12.15
C GLU A 37 -0.48 -13.67 -11.13
N THR A 38 -0.39 -14.82 -10.46
CA THR A 38 -1.30 -15.20 -9.37
C THR A 38 -1.24 -14.20 -8.23
N CYS A 39 -0.05 -13.84 -7.75
CA CYS A 39 0.13 -12.83 -6.70
C CYS A 39 -0.42 -11.46 -7.12
N LEU A 40 -0.18 -11.07 -8.36
CA LEU A 40 -0.72 -9.83 -8.94
C LEU A 40 -2.25 -9.85 -9.00
N SER A 41 -2.84 -10.94 -9.48
CA SER A 41 -4.28 -11.10 -9.66
C SER A 41 -5.02 -11.12 -8.32
N GLU A 42 -4.49 -11.85 -7.34
CA GLU A 42 -5.05 -11.90 -5.99
C GLU A 42 -4.94 -10.53 -5.30
N PHE A 43 -3.80 -9.84 -5.46
CA PHE A 43 -3.65 -8.48 -4.98
C PHE A 43 -4.69 -7.54 -5.61
N ARG A 44 -4.89 -7.58 -6.93
CA ARG A 44 -5.90 -6.75 -7.60
C ARG A 44 -7.30 -6.99 -7.04
N LYS A 45 -7.71 -8.24 -6.88
CA LYS A 45 -9.03 -8.58 -6.29
C LYS A 45 -9.17 -8.02 -4.88
N ALA A 46 -8.16 -8.19 -4.04
CA ALA A 46 -8.18 -7.66 -2.68
C ALA A 46 -8.13 -6.13 -2.65
N TYR A 47 -7.42 -5.49 -3.59
CA TYR A 47 -7.33 -4.04 -3.71
C TYR A 47 -8.68 -3.41 -4.02
N VAL A 48 -9.47 -4.04 -4.90
CA VAL A 48 -10.85 -3.61 -5.20
C VAL A 48 -11.77 -3.76 -3.99
N ARG A 49 -11.52 -4.74 -3.12
CA ARG A 49 -12.30 -4.93 -1.87
C ARG A 49 -11.94 -3.91 -0.79
N GLY A 50 -10.69 -3.45 -0.76
CA GLY A 50 -10.22 -2.49 0.21
C GLY A 50 -8.70 -2.44 0.29
N ALA A 51 -8.15 -1.24 0.08
CA ALA A 51 -6.72 -0.97 0.17
C ALA A 51 -6.45 0.18 1.15
N CYS A 52 -5.28 0.12 1.77
CA CYS A 52 -4.82 1.14 2.70
C CYS A 52 -4.49 2.44 1.96
N VAL A 53 -5.15 3.53 2.34
CA VAL A 53 -4.94 4.86 1.73
C VAL A 53 -3.52 5.40 1.97
N GLN A 54 -2.80 4.93 3.00
CA GLN A 54 -1.44 5.40 3.28
C GLN A 54 -0.35 4.69 2.45
N CYS A 55 -0.52 3.41 2.15
CA CYS A 55 0.57 2.56 1.63
C CYS A 55 0.17 1.64 0.47
N ASP A 56 -1.07 1.76 -0.01
CA ASP A 56 -1.66 0.99 -1.11
C ASP A 56 -1.58 -0.52 -0.93
N ASN A 57 -1.38 -0.99 0.31
CA ASN A 57 -1.43 -2.41 0.59
C ASN A 57 -2.87 -2.84 0.81
N VAL A 58 -3.20 -3.99 0.26
CA VAL A 58 -4.48 -4.66 0.45
C VAL A 58 -4.73 -4.97 1.92
N ILE A 59 -5.95 -4.78 2.36
CA ILE A 59 -6.36 -5.06 3.74
C ILE A 59 -6.91 -6.49 3.77
N ARG A 60 -6.15 -7.41 4.37
CA ARG A 60 -6.51 -8.84 4.44
C ARG A 60 -7.41 -9.20 5.64
N GLY A 61 -7.57 -8.27 6.59
CA GLY A 61 -8.37 -8.44 7.80
C GLY A 61 -9.34 -7.29 8.00
N ALA A 62 -9.67 -6.97 9.25
CA ALA A 62 -10.50 -5.82 9.57
C ALA A 62 -9.72 -4.51 9.25
N PRO A 63 -10.23 -3.64 8.36
CA PRO A 63 -9.63 -2.34 8.12
C PRO A 63 -9.75 -1.46 9.36
N VAL A 64 -8.71 -0.67 9.62
CA VAL A 64 -8.79 0.41 10.60
C VAL A 64 -9.38 1.62 9.89
N LYS A 65 -10.59 2.01 10.28
CA LYS A 65 -11.33 3.13 9.69
C LYS A 65 -11.01 4.42 10.44
N LEU A 66 -10.74 5.48 9.68
CA LEU A 66 -10.65 6.83 10.19
C LEU A 66 -11.88 7.62 9.73
N GLU A 67 -12.73 7.98 10.67
CA GLU A 67 -13.79 8.96 10.43
C GLU A 67 -13.18 10.36 10.30
N GLN A 68 -13.44 11.01 9.18
CA GLN A 68 -13.14 12.42 8.98
C GLN A 68 -14.42 13.23 9.17
N LYS A 69 -14.30 14.39 9.83
CA LYS A 69 -15.44 15.31 10.04
C LYS A 69 -16.04 15.82 8.73
N ASP A 70 -15.21 16.02 7.71
CA ASP A 70 -15.55 16.69 6.46
C ASP A 70 -15.47 15.76 5.22
N GLY A 71 -15.46 14.43 5.41
CA GLY A 71 -15.23 13.55 4.28
C GLY A 71 -15.47 12.06 4.51
N PRO A 72 -15.27 11.25 3.45
CA PRO A 72 -15.46 9.81 3.51
C PRO A 72 -14.48 9.16 4.48
N THR A 73 -14.92 8.05 5.09
CA THR A 73 -14.10 7.24 5.98
C THR A 73 -12.89 6.69 5.23
N LYS A 74 -11.69 6.83 5.80
CA LYS A 74 -10.47 6.27 5.20
C LYS A 74 -10.12 4.93 5.81
N ASP A 75 -9.89 3.91 4.98
CA ASP A 75 -9.48 2.58 5.41
C ASP A 75 -7.95 2.43 5.44
N PHE A 76 -7.45 1.82 6.51
CA PHE A 76 -6.02 1.57 6.72
C PHE A 76 -5.76 0.11 7.06
N CYS A 77 -4.65 -0.43 6.57
CA CYS A 77 -4.24 -1.79 6.89
C CYS A 77 -3.77 -1.96 8.35
N SER A 78 -3.47 -0.86 9.05
CA SER A 78 -3.05 -0.87 10.45
C SER A 78 -3.16 0.52 11.07
N SER A 79 -3.25 0.56 12.41
CA SER A 79 -3.25 1.81 13.19
C SER A 79 -1.99 2.64 12.96
N PHE A 80 -0.86 2.00 12.61
CA PHE A 80 0.36 2.70 12.23
C PHE A 80 0.16 3.56 10.97
N CYS A 81 -0.47 2.99 9.93
CA CYS A 81 -0.76 3.72 8.69
C CYS A 81 -1.75 4.86 8.92
N LEU A 82 -2.77 4.61 9.75
CA LEU A 82 -3.75 5.61 10.18
C LEU A 82 -3.07 6.77 10.92
N ASN A 83 -2.25 6.48 11.94
CA ASN A 83 -1.61 7.51 12.76
C ASN A 83 -0.63 8.35 11.94
N LYS A 84 0.10 7.71 11.02
CA LYS A 84 0.95 8.40 10.04
C LYS A 84 0.14 9.30 9.10
N HIS A 85 -1.09 8.90 8.76
CA HIS A 85 -1.99 9.69 7.92
C HIS A 85 -2.53 10.90 8.68
N GLN A 86 -3.10 10.69 9.87
CA GLN A 86 -3.60 11.76 10.74
C GLN A 86 -2.51 12.83 11.00
N LYS A 87 -1.28 12.43 11.32
CA LYS A 87 -0.17 13.38 11.54
C LYS A 87 0.17 14.22 10.31
N LYS A 88 -0.06 13.72 9.09
CA LYS A 88 0.10 14.50 7.85
C LYS A 88 -1.10 15.40 7.60
N GLU A 89 -2.32 14.90 7.81
CA GLU A 89 -3.56 15.67 7.62
C GLU A 89 -3.62 16.86 8.57
N ILE A 90 -3.30 16.67 9.86
CA ILE A 90 -3.26 17.74 10.86
C ILE A 90 -2.30 18.86 10.43
N GLN A 91 -1.18 18.52 9.77
CA GLN A 91 -0.26 19.53 9.23
C GLN A 91 -0.75 20.19 7.94
N THR A 92 -1.62 19.53 7.19
CA THR A 92 -2.15 20.04 5.92
C THR A 92 -3.39 20.92 6.16
N GLU A 93 -4.18 20.62 7.19
CA GLU A 93 -5.40 21.35 7.55
C GLU A 93 -5.10 22.73 8.17
N SER A 94 -4.01 22.88 8.92
CA SER A 94 -3.58 24.18 9.50
C SER A 94 -3.06 25.22 8.49
N LYS A 95 -3.10 24.92 7.19
CA LYS A 95 -2.65 25.82 6.12
C LYS A 95 -3.78 26.19 5.14
N LYS A 96 -5.04 25.88 5.49
CA LYS A 96 -6.21 26.22 4.69
C LYS A 96 -7.06 27.28 5.37
#